data_AF-D3ATP4-F1
#
_entry.id   AF-D3ATP4-F1
#
_cell.length_a   1.000
_cell.length_b   1.000
_cell.length_c   1.000
_cell.angle_alpha   90.00
_cell.angle_beta   90.00
_cell.angle_gamma   90.00
#
_symmetry.space_group_name_H-M   'P 1'
#
loop_
_entity.id
_entity.type
_entity.pdbx_description
1 polymer ?
#
loop_
_entity_poly.entity_id
_entity_poly.type
_entity_poly.pdbx_seq_one_letter_code
_entity_poly.pdbx_strand_id
1 'polypeptide(L)'
;MTGAWEGKNGADGIQLNPVFLPVETHYFFKSIENVFYKRRQIMIVQLDRLYADAMKRRYIVGAFNVFNYDSLCAVLEAAEEEQSPVILQVSMGARNYVPDFRQFIEVMKIAASGVSVPVGINHDHCPTAEAAMQAVDAGVGGVMFDGSHLSFEENVRFTGEVVEYAHTRGVCVEAELGRLPGFEDEVFADHVEFTNPGAAKRFVALTGCDSLAVSAGTSHGGVKAAENL
;
A
#
# COMPACT_ATOMS: atom_id res chain seq x y z
N MET A 1 12.62 -10.55 55.64
CA MET A 1 11.56 -11.31 56.32
C MET A 1 10.27 -11.08 55.56
N THR A 2 9.61 -12.18 55.23
CA THR A 2 8.47 -12.34 54.33
C THR A 2 7.19 -11.73 54.91
N GLY A 3 6.46 -10.95 54.09
CA GLY A 3 5.08 -10.53 54.35
C GLY A 3 4.22 -10.94 53.17
N ALA A 4 3.24 -11.80 53.44
CA ALA A 4 2.47 -12.57 52.46
C ALA A 4 1.40 -11.74 51.73
N TRP A 5 1.21 -12.10 50.45
CA TRP A 5 0.00 -11.80 49.69
C TRP A 5 -1.14 -12.71 50.19
N GLU A 6 -2.21 -12.12 50.75
CA GLU A 6 -3.49 -12.79 50.93
C GLU A 6 -4.56 -12.03 50.16
N GLY A 7 -5.07 -12.67 49.10
CA GLY A 7 -6.19 -12.17 48.34
C GLY A 7 -7.50 -12.30 49.13
N LYS A 8 -8.33 -11.25 49.03
CA LYS A 8 -9.77 -11.37 49.27
C LYS A 8 -10.51 -10.87 48.04
N ASN A 9 -11.15 -11.83 47.36
CA ASN A 9 -12.22 -11.58 46.41
C ASN A 9 -13.41 -10.97 47.17
N GLY A 10 -13.74 -9.71 46.87
CA GLY A 10 -14.96 -9.04 47.28
C GLY A 10 -15.53 -8.31 46.06
N ALA A 11 -16.67 -8.77 45.58
CA ALA A 11 -17.39 -8.20 44.46
C ALA A 11 -18.05 -6.87 44.89
N ASP A 12 -17.29 -5.79 44.89
CA ASP A 12 -17.84 -4.44 45.09
C ASP A 12 -17.91 -3.74 43.74
N GLY A 13 -19.13 -3.65 43.20
CA GLY A 13 -19.43 -2.90 42.00
C GLY A 13 -19.03 -1.43 42.16
N ILE A 14 -18.23 -0.92 41.24
CA ILE A 14 -17.89 0.50 41.17
C ILE A 14 -19.19 1.26 40.82
N GLN A 15 -19.80 1.91 41.82
CA GLN A 15 -20.83 2.91 41.57
C GLN A 15 -20.17 4.19 41.02
N LEU A 16 -20.31 4.41 39.71
CA LEU A 16 -19.98 5.70 39.09
C LEU A 16 -21.12 6.68 39.37
N ASN A 17 -20.84 7.73 40.15
CA ASN A 17 -21.77 8.86 40.29
C ASN A 17 -21.84 9.64 38.97
N PRO A 18 -23.03 10.02 38.48
CA PRO A 18 -23.14 10.84 37.28
C PRO A 18 -22.60 12.24 37.56
N VAL A 19 -21.49 12.59 36.90
CA VAL A 19 -21.00 13.97 36.86
C VAL A 19 -21.95 14.77 35.97
N PHE A 20 -22.77 15.63 36.57
CA PHE A 20 -23.54 16.62 35.83
C PHE A 20 -22.60 17.68 35.27
N LEU A 21 -22.39 17.67 33.95
CA LEU A 21 -21.68 18.73 33.25
C LEU A 21 -22.63 19.92 32.97
N PRO A 22 -22.17 21.17 33.12
CA PRO A 22 -23.00 22.35 32.92
C PRO A 22 -23.45 22.54 31.47
N VAL A 23 -24.56 23.29 31.32
CA VAL A 23 -25.42 23.43 30.12
C VAL A 23 -24.75 24.20 28.95
N GLU A 24 -23.48 24.58 29.06
CA GLU A 24 -22.72 25.22 27.96
C GLU A 24 -22.12 24.22 26.95
N THR A 25 -22.42 22.93 27.08
CA THR A 25 -21.97 21.88 26.15
C THR A 25 -22.69 21.90 24.79
N HIS A 26 -23.77 22.68 24.62
CA HIS A 26 -24.57 22.66 23.40
C HIS A 26 -23.87 23.23 22.15
N TYR A 27 -22.89 24.12 22.30
CA TYR A 27 -22.08 24.62 21.17
C TYR A 27 -20.84 23.76 20.88
N PHE A 28 -20.34 23.01 21.86
CA PHE A 28 -19.22 22.10 21.67
C PHE A 28 -19.65 20.84 20.91
N PHE A 29 -20.89 20.37 21.09
CA PHE A 29 -21.39 19.18 20.40
C PHE A 29 -21.69 19.39 18.91
N LYS A 30 -22.07 20.59 18.44
CA LYS A 30 -22.24 20.85 16.99
C LYS A 30 -20.91 20.84 16.22
N SER A 31 -19.81 21.16 16.89
CA SER A 31 -18.46 21.01 16.34
C SER A 31 -18.07 19.53 16.25
N ILE A 32 -18.39 18.75 17.29
CA ILE A 32 -18.08 17.32 17.35
C ILE A 32 -18.99 16.49 16.42
N GLU A 33 -20.25 16.86 16.22
CA GLU A 33 -21.16 16.16 15.30
C GLU A 33 -20.72 16.25 13.84
N ASN A 34 -20.12 17.37 13.42
CA ASN A 34 -19.51 17.51 12.09
C ASN A 34 -18.19 16.74 11.96
N VAL A 35 -17.50 16.47 13.07
CA VAL A 35 -16.26 15.68 13.12
C VAL A 35 -16.56 14.17 13.17
N PHE A 36 -17.71 13.74 13.70
CA PHE A 36 -17.97 12.32 13.97
C PHE A 36 -18.90 11.58 13.00
N TYR A 37 -19.70 12.24 12.16
CA TYR A 37 -20.73 11.51 11.38
C TYR A 37 -21.06 12.03 9.98
N LYS A 38 -20.09 12.57 9.23
CA LYS A 38 -20.09 12.18 7.82
C LYS A 38 -19.67 10.71 7.83
N ARG A 39 -20.60 9.79 7.52
CA ARG A 39 -20.24 8.45 7.04
C ARG A 39 -19.41 8.66 5.76
N ARG A 40 -18.13 9.03 5.93
CA ARG A 40 -17.13 8.93 4.88
C ARG A 40 -17.03 7.44 4.65
N GLN A 41 -17.68 7.01 3.58
CA GLN A 41 -17.64 5.63 3.15
C GLN A 41 -16.16 5.27 3.06
N ILE A 42 -15.75 4.16 3.64
CA ILE A 42 -14.36 3.70 3.57
C ILE A 42 -14.03 3.58 2.08
N MET A 43 -13.18 4.47 1.56
CA MET A 43 -12.81 4.53 0.15
C MET A 43 -11.50 3.79 -0.13
N ILE A 44 -11.08 2.90 0.77
CA ILE A 44 -10.07 1.90 0.42
C ILE A 44 -10.69 1.00 -0.64
N VAL A 45 -10.10 1.01 -1.82
CA VAL A 45 -10.58 0.27 -2.99
C VAL A 45 -9.52 -0.72 -3.44
N GLN A 46 -10.00 -1.80 -4.06
CA GLN A 46 -9.12 -2.75 -4.73
C GLN A 46 -8.46 -2.10 -5.94
N LEU A 47 -7.21 -2.47 -6.20
CA LEU A 47 -6.39 -1.85 -7.25
C LEU A 47 -6.96 -2.14 -8.65
N ASP A 48 -7.55 -3.32 -8.86
CA ASP A 48 -8.26 -3.67 -10.10
C ASP A 48 -9.31 -2.63 -10.50
N ARG A 49 -10.05 -2.08 -9.53
CA ARG A 49 -11.06 -1.03 -9.75
C ARG A 49 -10.42 0.29 -10.12
N LEU A 50 -9.30 0.65 -9.50
CA LEU A 50 -8.54 1.84 -9.86
C LEU A 50 -8.02 1.75 -11.28
N TYR A 51 -7.41 0.61 -11.64
CA TYR A 51 -6.91 0.35 -12.99
C TYR A 51 -8.04 0.35 -14.02
N ALA A 52 -9.17 -0.31 -13.72
CA ALA A 52 -10.31 -0.36 -14.61
C ALA A 52 -10.92 1.03 -14.87
N ASP A 53 -11.05 1.86 -13.83
CA ASP A 53 -11.53 3.25 -14.00
C ASP A 53 -10.54 4.09 -14.80
N ALA A 54 -9.25 4.00 -14.47
CA ALA A 54 -8.16 4.69 -15.18
C ALA A 54 -8.11 4.36 -16.68
N MET A 55 -8.19 3.07 -17.02
CA MET A 55 -8.22 2.61 -18.40
C MET A 55 -9.49 3.06 -19.13
N LYS A 56 -10.65 2.97 -18.47
CA LYS A 56 -11.94 3.36 -19.04
C LYS A 56 -12.01 4.87 -19.32
N ARG A 57 -11.49 5.67 -18.39
CA ARG A 57 -11.56 7.14 -18.43
C ARG A 57 -10.29 7.79 -18.98
N ARG A 58 -9.27 6.99 -19.34
CA ARG A 58 -8.01 7.38 -19.98
C ARG A 58 -7.20 8.37 -19.16
N TYR A 59 -6.93 8.03 -17.90
CA TYR A 59 -6.01 8.77 -17.03
C TYR A 59 -5.04 7.79 -16.34
N ILE A 60 -4.08 8.33 -15.60
CA ILE A 60 -3.10 7.55 -14.82
C ILE A 60 -3.40 7.77 -13.33
N VAL A 61 -3.36 6.70 -12.53
CA VAL A 61 -3.41 6.81 -11.07
C VAL A 61 -1.98 6.96 -10.56
N GLY A 62 -1.72 8.01 -9.79
CA GLY A 62 -0.41 8.19 -9.15
C GLY A 62 -0.19 7.16 -8.05
N ALA A 63 0.97 6.51 -8.07
CA ALA A 63 1.42 5.61 -7.02
C ALA A 63 2.63 6.25 -6.32
N PHE A 64 2.50 6.51 -5.02
CA PHE A 64 3.48 7.29 -4.26
C PHE A 64 3.99 6.50 -3.08
N ASN A 65 5.31 6.36 -2.97
CA ASN A 65 5.93 5.71 -1.83
C ASN A 65 5.77 6.57 -0.56
N VAL A 66 5.29 5.94 0.51
CA VAL A 66 5.19 6.53 1.84
C VAL A 66 6.08 5.74 2.80
N PHE A 67 6.84 6.46 3.61
CA PHE A 67 7.88 5.88 4.47
C PHE A 67 7.73 6.24 5.95
N ASN A 68 6.82 7.16 6.26
CA ASN A 68 6.44 7.55 7.62
C ASN A 68 5.03 8.15 7.62
N TYR A 69 4.55 8.57 8.79
CA TYR A 69 3.21 9.15 8.92
C TYR A 69 3.08 10.52 8.20
N ASP A 70 4.13 11.35 8.23
CA ASP A 70 4.12 12.67 7.58
C ASP A 70 3.98 12.56 6.05
N SER A 71 4.73 11.66 5.41
CA SER A 71 4.61 11.40 3.96
C SER A 71 3.26 10.81 3.59
N LEU A 72 2.71 9.92 4.42
CA LEU A 72 1.36 9.40 4.27
C LEU A 72 0.30 10.50 4.29
N CYS A 73 0.34 11.39 5.29
CA CYS A 73 -0.59 12.52 5.38
C CYS A 73 -0.44 13.46 4.18
N ALA A 74 0.79 13.80 3.79
CA ALA A 74 1.03 14.70 2.66
C ALA A 74 0.43 14.17 1.35
N VAL A 75 0.60 12.87 1.06
CA VAL A 75 0.00 12.26 -0.14
C VAL A 75 -1.52 12.24 -0.07
N LEU A 76 -2.09 11.90 1.09
CA LEU A 76 -3.55 11.85 1.27
C LEU A 76 -4.19 13.24 1.20
N GLU A 77 -3.56 14.26 1.78
CA GLU A 77 -4.00 15.65 1.71
C GLU A 77 -3.97 16.16 0.26
N ALA A 78 -2.87 15.93 -0.46
CA ALA A 78 -2.78 16.31 -1.88
C ALA A 78 -3.83 15.58 -2.74
N ALA A 79 -4.05 14.29 -2.50
CA ALA A 79 -5.07 13.52 -3.21
C ALA A 79 -6.49 14.05 -2.94
N GLU A 80 -6.80 14.43 -1.69
CA GLU A 80 -8.07 15.05 -1.32
C GLU A 80 -8.23 16.44 -1.94
N GLU A 81 -7.21 17.29 -1.92
CA GLU A 81 -7.26 18.63 -2.54
C GLU A 81 -7.48 18.57 -4.05
N GLU A 82 -6.79 17.66 -4.73
CA GLU A 82 -6.90 17.46 -6.19
C GLU A 82 -8.11 16.60 -6.58
N GLN A 83 -8.86 16.07 -5.61
CA GLN A 83 -9.97 15.13 -5.84
C GLN A 83 -9.56 13.96 -6.75
N SER A 84 -8.35 13.45 -6.56
CA SER A 84 -7.73 12.42 -7.39
C SER A 84 -7.69 11.07 -6.66
N PRO A 85 -7.97 9.95 -7.35
CA PRO A 85 -7.61 8.64 -6.81
C PRO A 85 -6.09 8.53 -6.65
N VAL A 86 -5.66 7.72 -5.67
CA VAL A 86 -4.24 7.57 -5.35
C VAL A 86 -3.92 6.13 -4.92
N ILE A 87 -2.70 5.68 -5.21
CA ILE A 87 -2.14 4.45 -4.65
C ILE A 87 -1.03 4.84 -3.68
N LEU A 88 -1.18 4.43 -2.42
CA LEU A 88 -0.13 4.51 -1.41
C LEU A 88 0.75 3.26 -1.54
N GLN A 89 2.04 3.44 -1.77
CA GLN A 89 2.99 2.33 -1.87
C GLN A 89 3.94 2.31 -0.67
N VAL A 90 4.28 1.13 -0.17
CA VAL A 90 5.36 0.97 0.81
C VAL A 90 6.60 0.50 0.08
N SER A 91 7.65 1.32 0.06
CA SER A 91 8.96 0.93 -0.51
C SER A 91 9.67 -0.12 0.35
N MET A 92 10.70 -0.78 -0.19
CA MET A 92 11.54 -1.68 0.60
C MET A 92 12.30 -0.94 1.70
N GLY A 93 12.74 0.30 1.45
CA GLY A 93 13.32 1.16 2.48
C GLY A 93 12.36 1.41 3.65
N ALA A 94 11.09 1.73 3.35
CA ALA A 94 10.06 1.88 4.36
C ALA A 94 9.77 0.56 5.10
N ARG A 95 9.66 -0.56 4.36
CA ARG A 95 9.44 -1.91 4.89
C ARG A 95 10.51 -2.33 5.90
N ASN A 96 11.77 -1.95 5.66
CA ASN A 96 12.92 -2.24 6.52
C ASN A 96 13.02 -1.30 7.72
N TYR A 97 12.53 -0.06 7.58
CA TYR A 97 12.51 0.92 8.66
C TYR A 97 11.40 0.66 9.69
N VAL A 98 10.23 0.18 9.24
CA VAL A 98 9.08 -0.03 10.14
C VAL A 98 9.26 -1.32 10.98
N PRO A 99 9.17 -1.24 12.33
CA PRO A 99 9.35 -2.42 13.18
C PRO A 99 8.27 -3.50 12.98
N ASP A 100 7.03 -3.08 12.71
CA ASP A 100 5.90 -3.97 12.42
C ASP A 100 5.19 -3.48 11.16
N PHE A 101 5.39 -4.21 10.07
CA PHE A 101 4.80 -3.89 8.78
C PHE A 101 3.27 -3.97 8.79
N ARG A 102 2.68 -4.94 9.49
CA ARG A 102 1.22 -5.07 9.59
C ARG A 102 0.64 -3.88 10.34
N GLN A 103 1.30 -3.45 11.42
CA GLN A 103 0.90 -2.25 12.14
C GLN A 103 0.95 -1.00 11.25
N PHE A 104 1.99 -0.87 10.41
CA PHE A 104 2.09 0.24 9.47
C PHE A 104 0.96 0.23 8.44
N ILE A 105 0.63 -0.94 7.88
CA ILE A 105 -0.53 -1.09 6.96
C ILE A 105 -1.84 -0.68 7.65
N GLU A 106 -2.07 -1.06 8.91
CA GLU A 106 -3.27 -0.63 9.64
C GLU A 106 -3.32 0.89 9.87
N VAL A 107 -2.18 1.53 10.16
CA VAL A 107 -2.08 3.00 10.23
C VAL A 107 -2.43 3.65 8.89
N MET A 108 -1.93 3.10 7.77
CA MET A 108 -2.26 3.58 6.43
C MET A 108 -3.76 3.47 6.14
N LYS A 109 -4.39 2.34 6.49
CA LYS A 109 -5.84 2.14 6.32
C LYS A 109 -6.65 3.14 7.14
N ILE A 110 -6.25 3.39 8.40
CA ILE A 110 -6.91 4.36 9.27
C ILE A 110 -6.79 5.76 8.67
N ALA A 111 -5.60 6.18 8.24
CA ALA A 111 -5.40 7.49 7.63
C ALA A 111 -6.21 7.63 6.32
N ALA A 112 -6.19 6.61 5.46
CA ALA A 112 -6.94 6.58 4.21
C ALA A 112 -8.47 6.61 4.43
N SER A 113 -8.97 6.09 5.55
CA SER A 113 -10.40 6.20 5.88
C SER A 113 -10.84 7.63 6.19
N GLY A 114 -9.90 8.55 6.42
CA GLY A 114 -10.14 9.96 6.67
C GLY A 114 -10.43 10.78 5.40
N VAL A 115 -10.06 10.30 4.22
CA VAL A 115 -10.27 11.01 2.93
C VAL A 115 -11.53 10.54 2.21
N SER A 116 -11.97 11.31 1.22
CA SER A 116 -13.16 11.01 0.40
C SER A 116 -12.83 10.47 -0.99
N VAL A 117 -11.58 10.56 -1.43
CA VAL A 117 -11.10 10.00 -2.70
C VAL A 117 -10.81 8.50 -2.62
N PRO A 118 -10.86 7.75 -3.74
CA PRO A 118 -10.45 6.33 -3.77
C PRO A 118 -8.96 6.15 -3.48
N VAL A 119 -8.63 5.27 -2.54
CA VAL A 119 -7.25 4.96 -2.13
C VAL A 119 -6.95 3.47 -2.29
N GLY A 120 -5.87 3.15 -3.00
CA GLY A 120 -5.27 1.81 -3.04
C GLY A 120 -4.06 1.74 -2.10
N ILE A 121 -3.73 0.54 -1.59
CA ILE A 121 -2.53 0.30 -0.79
C ILE A 121 -1.74 -0.84 -1.41
N ASN A 122 -0.47 -0.61 -1.72
CA ASN A 122 0.42 -1.55 -2.40
C ASN A 122 1.74 -1.74 -1.62
N HIS A 123 2.32 -2.94 -1.64
CA HIS A 123 3.73 -3.12 -1.28
C HIS A 123 4.59 -3.14 -2.54
N ASP A 124 5.55 -2.22 -2.61
CA ASP A 124 6.42 -2.02 -3.76
C ASP A 124 7.66 -2.93 -3.73
N HIS A 125 8.15 -3.36 -4.90
CA HIS A 125 9.40 -4.11 -5.12
C HIS A 125 9.70 -5.24 -4.11
N CYS A 126 8.74 -6.15 -3.85
CA CYS A 126 9.00 -7.32 -3.01
C CYS A 126 10.09 -8.21 -3.67
N PRO A 127 11.23 -8.45 -3.00
CA PRO A 127 12.39 -9.08 -3.63
C PRO A 127 12.27 -10.62 -3.73
N THR A 128 11.33 -11.21 -2.99
CA THR A 128 11.05 -12.65 -3.05
C THR A 128 9.55 -12.91 -3.04
N ALA A 129 9.14 -14.07 -3.56
CA ALA A 129 7.75 -14.50 -3.55
C ALA A 129 7.20 -14.58 -2.11
N GLU A 130 8.02 -15.03 -1.14
CA GLU A 130 7.63 -15.09 0.26
C GLU A 130 7.40 -13.70 0.85
N ALA A 131 8.22 -12.70 0.49
CA ALA A 131 8.01 -11.32 0.92
C ALA A 131 6.69 -10.77 0.38
N ALA A 132 6.36 -11.05 -0.88
CA ALA A 132 5.08 -10.68 -1.47
C ALA A 132 3.90 -11.38 -0.75
N MET A 133 4.01 -12.67 -0.45
CA MET A 133 2.97 -13.41 0.29
C MET A 133 2.78 -12.88 1.71
N GLN A 134 3.87 -12.53 2.41
CA GLN A 134 3.80 -11.87 3.72
C GLN A 134 3.12 -10.51 3.64
N ALA A 135 3.35 -9.77 2.55
CA ALA A 135 2.70 -8.49 2.33
C ALA A 135 1.19 -8.64 2.12
N VAL A 136 0.78 -9.64 1.33
CA VAL A 136 -0.62 -10.05 1.18
C VAL A 136 -1.23 -10.37 2.55
N ASP A 137 -0.54 -11.13 3.41
CA ASP A 137 -1.03 -11.48 4.74
C ASP A 137 -1.10 -10.29 5.72
N ALA A 138 -0.33 -9.24 5.48
CA ALA A 138 -0.42 -7.96 6.19
C ALA A 138 -1.66 -7.14 5.80
N GLY A 139 -2.35 -7.53 4.72
CA GLY A 139 -3.64 -6.98 4.31
C GLY A 139 -3.54 -5.73 3.43
N VAL A 140 -2.53 -5.67 2.56
CA VAL A 140 -2.47 -4.73 1.43
C VAL A 140 -3.51 -5.09 0.36
N GLY A 141 -3.83 -4.15 -0.53
CA GLY A 141 -4.69 -4.39 -1.70
C GLY A 141 -3.92 -4.77 -2.97
N GLY A 142 -2.61 -4.54 -2.98
CA GLY A 142 -1.70 -4.95 -4.06
C GLY A 142 -0.30 -5.29 -3.56
N VAL A 143 0.41 -6.13 -4.31
CA VAL A 143 1.84 -6.39 -4.14
C VAL A 143 2.53 -6.32 -5.49
N MET A 144 3.74 -5.77 -5.51
CA MET A 144 4.65 -5.87 -6.65
C MET A 144 5.72 -6.90 -6.34
N PHE A 145 5.78 -7.99 -7.12
CA PHE A 145 6.92 -8.90 -7.08
C PHE A 145 7.93 -8.50 -8.15
N ASP A 146 9.14 -8.17 -7.71
CA ASP A 146 10.23 -7.79 -8.59
C ASP A 146 11.15 -8.97 -8.89
N GLY A 147 10.78 -9.71 -9.94
CA GLY A 147 11.59 -10.79 -10.52
C GLY A 147 12.44 -10.34 -11.71
N SER A 148 12.61 -9.03 -11.95
CA SER A 148 13.30 -8.47 -13.13
C SER A 148 14.75 -8.96 -13.30
N HIS A 149 15.38 -9.33 -12.19
CA HIS A 149 16.75 -9.85 -12.14
C HIS A 149 16.87 -11.34 -12.48
N LEU A 150 15.76 -12.07 -12.51
CA LEU A 150 15.71 -13.51 -12.75
C LEU A 150 15.67 -13.84 -14.26
N SER A 151 15.88 -15.12 -14.60
CA SER A 151 15.55 -15.59 -15.95
C SER A 151 14.06 -15.45 -16.23
N PHE A 152 13.68 -15.33 -17.51
CA PHE A 152 12.27 -15.20 -17.90
C PHE A 152 11.40 -16.32 -17.33
N GLU A 153 11.88 -17.56 -17.41
CA GLU A 153 11.18 -18.74 -16.91
C GLU A 153 11.03 -18.75 -15.38
N GLU A 154 12.05 -18.31 -14.65
CA GLU A 154 11.98 -18.20 -13.19
C GLU A 154 11.06 -17.07 -12.75
N ASN A 155 11.14 -15.90 -13.39
CA ASN A 155 10.26 -14.77 -13.11
C ASN A 155 8.79 -15.19 -13.36
N VAL A 156 8.49 -15.81 -14.52
CA VAL A 156 7.14 -16.35 -14.79
C VAL A 156 6.67 -17.30 -13.69
N ARG A 157 7.53 -18.22 -13.25
CA ARG A 157 7.19 -19.20 -12.21
C ARG A 157 6.85 -18.51 -10.88
N PHE A 158 7.75 -17.68 -10.37
CA PHE A 158 7.57 -17.04 -9.07
C PHE A 158 6.45 -15.99 -9.08
N THR A 159 6.30 -15.20 -10.15
CA THR A 159 5.14 -14.31 -10.31
C THR A 159 3.84 -15.12 -10.30
N GLY A 160 3.80 -16.25 -11.00
CA GLY A 160 2.63 -17.14 -11.02
C GLY A 160 2.27 -17.67 -9.62
N GLU A 161 3.27 -18.07 -8.82
CA GLU A 161 3.07 -18.50 -7.43
C GLU A 161 2.49 -17.36 -6.56
N VAL A 162 3.00 -16.13 -6.73
CA VAL A 162 2.48 -14.94 -6.02
C VAL A 162 1.05 -14.61 -6.47
N VAL A 163 0.77 -14.67 -7.78
CA VAL A 163 -0.56 -14.44 -8.36
C VAL A 163 -1.57 -15.43 -7.80
N GLU A 164 -1.28 -16.74 -7.82
CA GLU A 164 -2.17 -17.76 -7.28
C GLU A 164 -2.47 -17.51 -5.79
N TYR A 165 -1.46 -17.14 -5.01
CA TYR A 165 -1.62 -16.82 -3.60
C TYR A 165 -2.46 -15.55 -3.36
N ALA A 166 -2.16 -14.46 -4.07
CA ALA A 166 -2.77 -13.15 -3.89
C ALA A 166 -4.22 -13.11 -4.38
N HIS A 167 -4.51 -13.72 -5.54
CA HIS A 167 -5.86 -13.71 -6.13
C HIS A 167 -6.88 -14.45 -5.27
N THR A 168 -6.50 -15.53 -4.59
CA THR A 168 -7.39 -16.21 -3.62
C THR A 168 -7.77 -15.34 -2.42
N ARG A 169 -7.07 -14.22 -2.22
CA ARG A 169 -7.33 -13.22 -1.16
C ARG A 169 -7.83 -11.89 -1.71
N GLY A 170 -8.09 -11.80 -3.02
CA GLY A 170 -8.55 -10.59 -3.69
C GLY A 170 -7.51 -9.47 -3.72
N VAL A 171 -6.22 -9.81 -3.72
CA VAL A 171 -5.09 -8.86 -3.80
C VAL A 171 -4.52 -8.88 -5.22
N CYS A 172 -4.30 -7.70 -5.80
CA CYS A 172 -3.69 -7.57 -7.13
C CYS A 172 -2.18 -7.81 -7.08
N VAL A 173 -1.63 -8.31 -8.18
CA VAL A 173 -0.19 -8.51 -8.35
C VAL A 173 0.31 -7.67 -9.52
N GLU A 174 1.21 -6.75 -9.21
CA GLU A 174 2.11 -6.13 -10.18
C GLU A 174 3.35 -7.00 -10.35
N ALA A 175 3.81 -7.13 -11.59
CA ALA A 175 5.06 -7.80 -11.91
C ALA A 175 5.95 -6.88 -12.73
N GLU A 176 7.25 -7.14 -12.73
CA GLU A 176 8.20 -6.40 -13.53
C GLU A 176 8.89 -7.27 -14.58
N LEU A 177 9.01 -6.74 -15.80
CA LEU A 177 9.75 -7.37 -16.89
C LEU A 177 10.61 -6.36 -17.63
N GLY A 178 11.91 -6.66 -17.74
CA GLY A 178 12.94 -5.74 -18.22
C GLY A 178 13.81 -5.27 -17.05
N ARG A 179 14.83 -4.47 -17.32
CA ARG A 179 15.67 -3.87 -16.27
C ARG A 179 15.81 -2.38 -16.54
N LEU A 180 15.56 -1.54 -15.52
CA LEU A 180 15.74 -0.10 -15.61
C LEU A 180 17.20 0.28 -15.27
N PRO A 181 17.78 1.32 -15.88
CA PRO A 181 19.01 1.92 -15.38
C PRO A 181 18.72 2.74 -14.11
N GLY A 182 19.55 2.62 -13.08
CA GLY A 182 19.45 3.48 -11.90
C GLY A 182 19.77 2.81 -10.57
N PHE A 183 19.45 3.53 -9.50
CA PHE A 183 19.42 2.98 -8.15
C PHE A 183 18.03 2.42 -7.89
N GLU A 184 17.93 1.09 -7.78
CA GLU A 184 16.74 0.38 -7.29
C GLU A 184 17.05 -0.06 -5.86
N ASP A 185 16.40 0.55 -4.86
CA ASP A 185 16.48 0.13 -3.46
C ASP A 185 17.91 -0.25 -2.98
N GLU A 186 18.91 0.60 -3.31
CA GLU A 186 20.35 0.48 -3.01
C GLU A 186 21.22 -0.35 -3.98
N VAL A 187 20.66 -0.96 -5.03
CA VAL A 187 21.39 -1.72 -6.06
C VAL A 187 21.50 -0.90 -7.36
N PHE A 188 22.71 -0.82 -7.92
CA PHE A 188 22.96 -0.15 -9.20
C PHE A 188 22.88 -1.14 -10.37
N ALA A 189 22.04 -0.84 -11.37
CA ALA A 189 21.97 -1.60 -12.61
C ALA A 189 22.77 -0.92 -13.74
N ASP A 190 23.86 -1.56 -14.18
CA ASP A 190 24.77 -1.07 -15.23
C ASP A 190 24.21 -1.16 -16.67
N HIS A 191 23.11 -1.92 -16.89
CA HIS A 191 22.62 -2.26 -18.23
C HIS A 191 21.10 -2.04 -18.39
N VAL A 192 20.73 -1.33 -19.46
CA VAL A 192 19.34 -1.10 -19.88
C VAL A 192 18.86 -2.27 -20.72
N GLU A 193 17.82 -2.96 -20.27
CA GLU A 193 17.10 -3.93 -21.11
C GLU A 193 15.66 -3.46 -21.29
N PHE A 194 15.39 -2.86 -22.45
CA PHE A 194 14.03 -2.48 -22.84
C PHE A 194 13.13 -3.70 -22.90
N THR A 195 11.91 -3.56 -22.39
CA THR A 195 10.94 -4.65 -22.41
C THR A 195 10.51 -4.93 -23.85
N ASN A 196 10.76 -6.16 -24.32
CA ASN A 196 10.24 -6.61 -25.60
C ASN A 196 8.71 -6.78 -25.53
N PRO A 197 7.91 -6.14 -26.41
CA PRO A 197 6.44 -6.25 -26.35
C PRO A 197 5.90 -7.68 -26.53
N GLY A 198 6.58 -8.50 -27.33
CA GLY A 198 6.23 -9.92 -27.50
C GLY A 198 6.50 -10.74 -26.24
N ALA A 199 7.60 -10.44 -25.54
CA ALA A 199 7.91 -11.04 -24.25
C ALA A 199 6.91 -10.60 -23.17
N ALA A 200 6.57 -9.31 -23.09
CA ALA A 200 5.55 -8.79 -22.17
C ALA A 200 4.19 -9.48 -22.36
N LYS A 201 3.73 -9.61 -23.61
CA LYS A 201 2.49 -10.32 -23.93
C LYS A 201 2.52 -11.78 -23.46
N ARG A 202 3.64 -12.48 -23.68
CA ARG A 202 3.81 -13.86 -23.21
C ARG A 202 3.84 -13.93 -21.70
N PHE A 203 4.56 -13.02 -21.06
CA PHE A 203 4.72 -12.96 -19.61
C PHE A 203 3.37 -12.81 -18.91
N VAL A 204 2.60 -11.77 -19.25
CA VAL A 204 1.26 -11.54 -18.68
C VAL A 204 0.33 -12.74 -18.90
N ALA A 205 0.38 -13.37 -20.08
CA ALA A 205 -0.44 -14.54 -20.37
C ALA A 205 -0.05 -15.79 -19.56
N LEU A 206 1.22 -15.92 -19.18
CA LEU A 206 1.73 -17.05 -18.40
C LEU A 206 1.59 -16.84 -16.89
N THR A 207 1.71 -15.59 -16.42
CA THR A 207 1.67 -15.27 -14.99
C THR A 207 0.27 -14.93 -14.49
N GLY A 208 -0.55 -14.28 -15.32
CA GLY A 208 -1.85 -13.76 -14.91
C GLY A 208 -1.77 -12.52 -14.01
N CYS A 209 -0.64 -11.79 -14.01
CA CYS A 209 -0.52 -10.54 -13.24
C CYS A 209 -1.52 -9.47 -13.71
N ASP A 210 -1.90 -8.59 -12.78
CA ASP A 210 -2.93 -7.56 -12.99
C ASP A 210 -2.36 -6.29 -13.64
N SER A 211 -1.11 -5.98 -13.32
CA SER A 211 -0.31 -4.91 -13.94
C SER A 211 1.10 -5.42 -14.26
N LEU A 212 1.76 -4.74 -15.20
CA LEU A 212 3.13 -5.05 -15.61
C LEU A 212 3.94 -3.75 -15.68
N ALA A 213 4.95 -3.63 -14.82
CA ALA A 213 6.00 -2.64 -14.95
C ALA A 213 6.91 -3.00 -16.13
N VAL A 214 7.15 -2.03 -17.01
CA VAL A 214 7.95 -2.20 -18.23
C VAL A 214 9.09 -1.19 -18.28
N SER A 215 10.27 -1.67 -18.65
CA SER A 215 11.42 -0.84 -18.99
C SER A 215 11.24 -0.24 -20.39
N ALA A 216 10.83 1.03 -20.42
CA ALA A 216 10.61 1.81 -21.64
C ALA A 216 11.53 3.04 -21.77
N GLY A 217 12.57 3.15 -20.93
CA GLY A 217 13.56 4.25 -20.99
C GLY A 217 13.55 5.21 -19.80
N THR A 218 12.72 4.94 -18.78
CA THR A 218 12.74 5.60 -17.47
C THR A 218 13.92 5.09 -16.61
N SER A 219 14.24 5.81 -15.54
CA SER A 219 15.30 5.43 -14.58
C SER A 219 14.79 5.63 -13.16
N HIS A 220 15.17 4.74 -12.25
CA HIS A 220 14.88 4.86 -10.82
C HIS A 220 16.02 5.60 -10.10
N GLY A 221 15.67 6.46 -9.13
CA GLY A 221 16.65 7.05 -8.21
C GLY A 221 17.64 8.06 -8.81
N GLY A 222 17.14 9.12 -9.45
CA GLY A 222 17.94 10.34 -9.71
C GLY A 222 19.01 10.22 -10.81
N VAL A 223 19.10 9.09 -11.50
CA VAL A 223 19.87 8.98 -12.74
C VAL A 223 19.01 9.55 -13.88
N LYS A 224 19.60 10.35 -14.77
CA LYS A 224 18.89 10.99 -15.89
C LYS A 224 18.35 9.89 -16.82
N ALA A 225 17.03 9.83 -17.01
CA ALA A 225 16.42 8.97 -18.02
C ALA A 225 16.96 9.33 -19.42
N ALA A 226 16.98 8.37 -20.35
CA ALA A 226 17.36 8.64 -21.74
C ALA A 226 16.42 9.71 -22.32
N GLU A 227 16.96 10.71 -23.02
CA GLU A 227 16.25 11.95 -23.42
C GLU A 227 15.06 11.76 -24.40
N ASN A 228 14.69 10.52 -24.74
CA ASN A 228 13.64 10.22 -25.70
C ASN A 228 12.63 9.22 -25.11
N LEU A 229 11.59 9.75 -24.45
CA LEU A 229 10.30 9.08 -24.19
C LEU A 229 9.24 9.64 -25.16
#